data_AF-A0A7C5LGA2-F1
#
_entry.id   AF-A0A7C5LGA2-F1
#
_cell.length_a   1.000
_cell.length_b   1.000
_cell.length_c   1.000
_cell.angle_alpha   90.00
_cell.angle_beta   90.00
_cell.angle_gamma   90.00
#
_symmetry.space_group_name_H-M   'P 1'
#
loop_
_entity.id
_entity.type
_entity.pdbx_description
1 polymer ?
#
loop_
_entity_poly.entity_id
_entity_poly.type
_entity_poly.pdbx_seq_one_letter_code
_entity_poly.pdbx_strand_id
1 'polypeptide(L)' 'MRPKEIRERTDEELRALEMSLSMELFDARIKNLTGHPDMGKIRKIRKDLARVKTIIKERALKK' A
#
# COMPACT_ATOMS: atom_id res chain seq x y z
N MET A 1 -6.30 -3.75 -4.20
CA MET A 1 -7.41 -2.79 -3.98
C MET A 1 -7.97 -2.27 -5.30
N ARG A 2 -9.25 -1.85 -5.33
CA ARG A 2 -9.81 -1.12 -6.47
C ARG A 2 -9.45 0.38 -6.36
N PRO A 3 -9.02 1.05 -7.45
CA PRO A 3 -8.63 2.46 -7.40
C PRO A 3 -9.73 3.43 -6.92
N LYS A 4 -11.00 3.08 -7.15
CA LYS A 4 -12.15 3.91 -6.73
C LYS A 4 -12.26 4.01 -5.21
N GLU A 5 -12.16 2.89 -4.51
CA GLU A 5 -12.22 2.82 -3.04
C GLU A 5 -11.09 3.60 -2.37
N ILE A 6 -9.91 3.69 -2.99
CA ILE A 6 -8.79 4.47 -2.43
C ILE A 6 -9.04 5.98 -2.63
N ARG A 7 -9.69 6.38 -3.74
CA ARG A 7 -9.98 7.80 -4.02
C ARG A 7 -11.10 8.38 -3.17
N GLU A 8 -11.99 7.55 -2.64
CA GLU A 8 -13.11 7.97 -1.78
C GLU A 8 -12.68 8.20 -0.31
N ARG A 9 -11.50 7.70 0.10
CA ARG A 9 -10.99 7.87 1.46
C ARG A 9 -10.46 9.27 1.75
N THR A 10 -10.45 9.66 3.02
CA THR A 10 -9.87 10.93 3.49
C THR A 10 -8.34 10.90 3.45
N ASP A 11 -7.69 12.07 3.49
CA ASP A 11 -6.22 12.15 3.47
C ASP A 11 -5.57 11.47 4.68
N GLU A 12 -6.23 11.52 5.83
CA GLU A 12 -5.79 10.86 7.07
C GLU A 12 -5.90 9.34 6.96
N GLU A 13 -7.01 8.85 6.43
CA GLU A 13 -7.20 7.42 6.17
C GLU A 13 -6.19 6.89 5.16
N LEU A 14 -5.84 7.66 4.13
CA LEU A 14 -4.82 7.29 3.15
C LEU A 14 -3.43 7.15 3.78
N ARG A 15 -3.06 8.04 4.70
CA ARG A 15 -1.80 7.95 5.45
C ARG A 15 -1.77 6.76 6.40
N ALA A 16 -2.88 6.48 7.09
CA ALA A 16 -3.02 5.30 7.93
C ALA A 16 -2.87 4.01 7.09
N LEU A 17 -3.46 3.98 5.90
CA LEU A 17 -3.37 2.88 4.94
C LEU A 17 -1.95 2.68 4.39
N GLU A 18 -1.24 3.77 4.14
CA GLU A 18 0.16 3.72 3.73
C GLU A 18 1.01 3.04 4.81
N MET A 19 0.83 3.44 6.07
CA MET A 19 1.56 2.89 7.21
C MET A 19 1.24 1.40 7.40
N SER A 20 -0.04 1.01 7.34
CA SER A 20 -0.44 -0.40 7.46
C SER A 20 0.13 -1.27 6.33
N LEU A 21 0.08 -0.80 5.08
CA LEU A 21 0.62 -1.53 3.93
C LEU A 21 2.15 -1.64 3.98
N SER A 22 2.83 -0.63 4.53
CA SER A 22 4.28 -0.68 4.75
C SER A 22 4.67 -1.73 5.78
N MET A 23 3.93 -1.81 6.88
CA MET A 23 4.09 -2.84 7.92
C MET A 23 3.84 -4.24 7.34
N GLU A 24 2.73 -4.42 6.61
CA GLU A 24 2.40 -5.72 5.99
C GLU A 24 3.46 -6.15 4.96
N LEU A 25 4.05 -5.20 4.22
CA LEU A 25 5.14 -5.48 3.29
C LEU A 25 6.40 -5.95 4.03
N PHE A 26 6.72 -5.37 5.19
CA PHE A 26 7.84 -5.77 6.03
C PHE A 26 7.65 -7.19 6.56
N ASP A 27 6.48 -7.48 7.13
CA ASP A 27 6.14 -8.81 7.61
C ASP A 27 6.18 -9.85 6.48
N ALA A 28 5.66 -9.49 5.30
CA ALA A 28 5.69 -10.38 4.14
C ALA A 28 7.12 -10.67 3.65
N ARG A 29 8.06 -9.72 3.79
CA ARG A 29 9.48 -9.94 3.47
C ARG A 29 10.15 -10.87 4.48
N ILE A 30 9.86 -10.71 5.77
CA ILE A 30 10.39 -11.61 6.82
C ILE A 30 9.83 -13.02 6.65
N LYS A 31 8.54 -13.16 6.36
CA LYS A 31 7.90 -14.46 6.07
C LYS A 31 8.51 -15.16 4.85
N ASN A 32 8.86 -14.40 3.83
CA ASN A 32 9.56 -14.93 2.66
C ASN A 32 10.96 -15.46 3.02
N LEU A 33 11.69 -14.71 3.85
CA LEU A 33 13.02 -15.09 4.32
C LEU A 33 13.01 -16.36 5.21
N THR A 34 11.95 -16.54 6.01
CA THR A 34 11.75 -17.69 6.90
C THR A 34 11.26 -18.95 6.18
N GLY A 35 11.29 -18.98 4.85
CA GLY A 35 11.08 -20.18 4.04
C GLY A 35 9.65 -20.42 3.54
N HIS A 36 8.73 -19.45 3.71
CA HIS A 36 7.41 -19.47 3.08
C HIS A 36 7.30 -18.38 2.01
N PRO A 37 7.74 -18.65 0.76
CA PRO A 37 7.84 -17.62 -0.27
C PRO A 37 6.47 -17.23 -0.86
N ASP A 38 5.82 -16.24 -0.24
CA ASP A 38 4.60 -15.59 -0.79
C ASP A 38 4.94 -14.43 -1.75
N MET A 39 5.61 -14.74 -2.86
CA MET A 39 6.05 -13.72 -3.85
C MET A 39 4.88 -12.95 -4.48
N GLY A 40 3.73 -13.62 -4.69
CA GLY A 40 2.53 -13.01 -5.24
C GLY A 40 1.92 -11.96 -4.30
N LYS A 41 1.93 -12.21 -2.99
CA LYS A 41 1.39 -11.30 -1.98
C LYS A 41 2.25 -10.04 -1.87
N ILE A 42 3.58 -10.18 -1.86
CA ILE A 42 4.52 -9.04 -1.87
C ILE A 42 4.28 -8.14 -3.08
N ARG A 43 4.11 -8.71 -4.27
CA ARG A 43 3.84 -7.93 -5.50
C ARG A 43 2.51 -7.19 -5.44
N LYS A 44 1.47 -7.80 -4.85
CA LYS A 44 0.16 -7.18 -4.66
C LYS A 44 0.23 -6.01 -3.68
N ILE A 45 0.81 -6.21 -2.50
CA ILE A 45 0.98 -5.17 -1.47
C ILE A 45 1.79 -3.99 -2.02
N ARG A 46 2.88 -4.26 -2.76
CA ARG A 46 3.70 -3.21 -3.38
C ARG A 46 2.91 -2.35 -4.38
N LYS A 47 2.07 -2.98 -5.20
CA LYS A 47 1.20 -2.26 -6.15
C LYS A 47 0.13 -1.44 -5.44
N ASP A 48 -0.44 -1.97 -4.37
CA ASP A 48 -1.46 -1.25 -3.59
C ASP A 48 -0.83 -0.06 -2.84
N LEU A 49 0.36 -0.22 -2.25
CA LEU A 49 1.13 0.89 -1.65
C LEU A 49 1.47 1.98 -2.67
N ALA A 50 1.89 1.60 -3.88
CA ALA A 50 2.20 2.56 -4.94
C ALA A 50 0.95 3.37 -5.33
N ARG A 51 -0.22 2.74 -5.46
CA ARG A 51 -1.47 3.43 -5.78
C ARG A 51 -1.87 4.44 -4.72
N VAL A 52 -1.75 4.08 -3.44
CA VAL A 52 -2.02 4.99 -2.31
C VAL A 52 -1.09 6.21 -2.39
N LYS A 53 0.22 5.99 -2.54
CA LYS A 53 1.21 7.07 -2.68
C LYS A 53 0.95 7.98 -3.88
N THR A 54 0.57 7.41 -5.03
CA THR A 54 0.21 8.17 -6.22
C THR A 54 -0.99 9.08 -5.95
N ILE A 55 -2.06 8.57 -5.32
CA ILE A 55 -3.26 9.37 -5.03
C ILE A 55 -2.95 10.50 -4.03
N ILE A 56 -2.16 10.22 -2.99
CA ILE A 56 -1.70 11.25 -2.05
C ILE A 56 -0.95 12.37 -2.80
N LYS A 57 -0.07 11.99 -3.73
CA LYS A 57 0.70 12.96 -4.54
C LYS A 57 -0.16 13.71 -5.56
N GLU A 58 -1.12 13.04 -6.19
CA GLU A 58 -2.12 13.66 -7.08
C GLU A 58 -2.94 14.72 -6.33
N ARG A 59 -3.34 14.45 -5.08
CA ARG A 59 -4.05 15.43 -4.22
C ARG A 59 -3.16 16.60 -3.83
N ALA A 60 -1.90 16.34 -3.48
CA ALA A 60 -0.94 17.39 -3.13
C ALA A 60 -0.62 18.34 -4.31
N LEU A 61 -0.60 17.83 -5.55
CA LEU A 61 -0.34 18.61 -6.77
C LEU A 61 -1.56 19.37 -7.29
N LYS A 62 -2.78 18.96 -6.92
CA LYS A 62 -4.03 19.64 -7.27
C LYS A 62 -4.38 20.81 -6.34
N LYS A 63 -3.65 20.94 -5.25
CA LYS A 63 -3.75 22.04 -4.30
C LYS A 63 -2.83 23.17 -4.73
#